data_AF-A0A6P6XKB1-F1
#
_entry.id   AF-A0A6P6XKB1-F1
#
_cell.length_a   1.000
_cell.length_b   1.000
_cell.length_c   1.000
_cell.angle_alpha   90.00
_cell.angle_beta   90.00
_cell.angle_gamma   90.00
#
_symmetry.space_group_name_H-M   'P 1'
#
loop_
_entity.id
_entity.type
_entity.pdbx_description
1 polymer ?
#
loop_
_entity_poly.entity_id
_entity_poly.type
_entity_poly.pdbx_seq_one_letter_code
_entity_poly.pdbx_strand_id
1 'polypeptide(L)'
;MMGKRVNYAARTIIAPDCQIDTNEIGIPKEFAMKLSVPIFVNTLNIDEVCQRINNGATVYPGCNFLTYPSGRILDFIRKPLNETQKANLCNEIRSNLQASLDNLDKIEGKPFILRRHLKNGDTVLMNRQPSLHKPSILAHFVRVLENQKCFRLHYTNCSGYNADFDGDEMNLHCLQNPTAQVEAAILMNADTNYTNPRNGAPLRGLIQDHIVSGALLTVKGTFLRKDEYLQIIYSAVAKYVDKNVCIEPPTIFYPVQLWTGKQVISSLLKTIVDYAAMSLYGLNSNLKLDKSFTENYKGINLQSKSKTSVTAWRGIITTDNDEATVVIQNSELLQGVFDKTQYGASFNGLVHVCSDWEKALVLLRQRLRQAA
;
A
#
# COMPACT_ATOMS: atom_id res chain seq x y z
N MET A 1 20.86 28.32 4.66
CA MET A 1 20.00 28.03 5.83
C MET A 1 18.72 27.30 5.44
N MET A 2 17.96 27.79 4.44
CA MET A 2 16.67 27.20 4.02
C MET A 2 16.78 25.85 3.28
N GLY A 3 17.93 25.55 2.68
CA GLY A 3 18.28 24.21 2.18
C GLY A 3 19.55 23.72 2.85
N LYS A 4 19.58 22.43 3.25
CA LYS A 4 20.74 21.76 3.84
C LYS A 4 20.87 20.36 3.24
N ARG A 5 22.11 19.86 3.16
CA ARG A 5 22.35 18.43 2.93
C ARG A 5 21.93 17.66 4.17
N VAL A 6 21.31 16.51 3.97
CA VAL A 6 20.77 15.66 5.04
C VAL A 6 21.46 14.31 5.06
N ASN A 7 21.58 13.73 6.25
CA ASN A 7 22.00 12.35 6.43
C ASN A 7 20.83 11.39 6.21
N TYR A 8 21.12 10.09 6.11
CA TYR A 8 20.11 9.03 5.93
C TYR A 8 19.22 9.23 4.70
N ALA A 9 19.83 9.65 3.60
CA ALA A 9 19.18 9.79 2.32
C ALA A 9 19.91 8.96 1.25
N ALA A 10 19.18 8.61 0.20
CA ALA A 10 19.69 7.88 -0.96
C ALA A 10 19.11 8.49 -2.24
N ARG A 11 19.78 8.25 -3.37
CA ARG A 11 19.34 8.69 -4.69
C ARG A 11 19.70 7.61 -5.70
N THR A 12 18.76 7.29 -6.57
CA THR A 12 18.97 6.42 -7.72
C THR A 12 17.90 6.69 -8.77
N ILE A 13 18.13 6.17 -9.97
CA ILE A 13 17.13 6.05 -11.03
C ILE A 13 15.93 5.23 -10.51
N ILE A 14 14.73 5.55 -10.99
CA ILE A 14 13.52 4.76 -10.80
C ILE A 14 13.24 3.86 -12.01
N ALA A 15 12.67 2.69 -11.75
CA ALA A 15 12.14 1.79 -12.76
C ALA A 15 10.73 1.35 -12.40
N PRO A 16 9.89 1.02 -13.39
CA PRO A 16 8.52 0.61 -13.13
C PRO A 16 8.46 -0.78 -12.47
N ASP A 17 7.40 -0.99 -11.69
CA ASP A 17 7.04 -2.29 -11.12
C ASP A 17 5.54 -2.36 -10.78
N CYS A 18 4.83 -3.35 -11.32
CA CYS A 18 3.40 -3.61 -11.04
C CYS A 18 3.16 -4.62 -9.90
N GLN A 19 4.21 -5.26 -9.38
CA GLN A 19 4.08 -6.30 -8.35
C GLN A 19 4.13 -5.75 -6.92
N ILE A 20 4.66 -4.53 -6.75
CA ILE A 20 4.62 -3.80 -5.49
C ILE A 20 3.29 -3.07 -5.34
N ASP A 21 2.87 -2.80 -4.10
CA ASP A 21 1.65 -2.02 -3.88
C ASP A 21 1.82 -0.58 -4.35
N THR A 22 0.68 0.07 -4.62
CA THR A 22 0.69 1.44 -5.13
C THR A 22 1.32 2.44 -4.14
N ASN A 23 1.29 2.17 -2.84
CA ASN A 23 1.89 2.98 -1.76
C ASN A 23 3.26 2.47 -1.30
N GLU A 24 3.79 1.44 -1.96
CA GLU A 24 5.10 0.90 -1.68
C GLU A 24 6.16 1.50 -2.62
N ILE A 25 7.39 1.51 -2.14
CA ILE A 25 8.58 1.73 -2.94
C ILE A 25 9.51 0.52 -2.81
N GLY A 26 9.91 -0.03 -3.95
CA GLY A 26 10.89 -1.10 -3.99
C GLY A 26 12.29 -0.56 -3.78
N ILE A 27 12.95 -0.99 -2.71
CA ILE A 27 14.29 -0.57 -2.33
C ILE A 27 15.26 -1.73 -2.53
N PRO A 28 16.36 -1.53 -3.28
CA PRO A 28 17.42 -2.51 -3.36
C PRO A 28 18.00 -2.87 -1.99
N LYS A 29 18.29 -4.16 -1.78
CA LYS A 29 18.93 -4.69 -0.56
C LYS A 29 20.19 -3.91 -0.15
N GLU A 30 21.01 -3.46 -1.10
CA GLU A 30 22.21 -2.67 -0.83
C GLU A 30 21.92 -1.33 -0.14
N PHE A 31 20.87 -0.63 -0.57
CA PHE A 31 20.42 0.60 0.09
C PHE A 31 19.80 0.29 1.46
N ALA A 32 19.02 -0.79 1.55
CA ALA A 32 18.37 -1.19 2.81
C ALA A 32 19.38 -1.54 3.92
N MET A 33 20.53 -2.11 3.57
CA MET A 33 21.60 -2.41 4.53
C MET A 33 22.37 -1.16 4.96
N LYS A 34 22.58 -0.18 4.07
CA LYS A 34 23.30 1.06 4.39
C LYS A 34 22.43 2.04 5.20
N LEU A 35 21.15 2.16 4.84
CA LEU A 35 20.20 3.02 5.54
C LEU A 35 19.77 2.35 6.85
N SER A 36 19.82 3.11 7.94
CA SER A 36 19.45 2.60 9.25
C SER A 36 18.35 3.42 9.92
N VAL A 37 17.48 2.72 10.64
CA VAL A 37 16.39 3.30 11.44
C VAL A 37 16.69 3.01 12.92
N PRO A 38 16.66 4.02 13.81
CA PRO A 38 16.85 3.80 15.23
C PRO A 38 15.60 3.16 15.83
N ILE A 39 15.81 2.12 16.63
CA ILE A 39 14.80 1.50 17.48
C ILE A 39 15.25 1.58 18.94
N PHE A 40 14.33 1.93 19.82
CA PHE A 40 14.56 1.89 21.26
C PHE A 40 14.41 0.44 21.73
N VAL A 41 15.43 -0.07 22.42
CA VAL A 41 15.38 -1.44 22.93
C VAL A 41 14.48 -1.48 24.16
N ASN A 42 13.54 -2.42 24.17
CA ASN A 42 12.63 -2.68 25.28
C ASN A 42 12.51 -4.20 25.50
N THR A 43 11.76 -4.60 26.53
CA THR A 43 11.54 -6.02 26.84
C THR A 43 10.77 -6.78 25.76
N LEU A 44 9.93 -6.10 24.99
CA LEU A 44 9.09 -6.71 23.96
C LEU A 44 9.86 -7.00 22.67
N ASN A 45 10.88 -6.20 22.35
CA ASN A 45 11.64 -6.28 21.10
C ASN A 45 13.06 -6.83 21.26
N ILE A 46 13.44 -7.24 22.48
CA ILE A 46 14.80 -7.67 22.79
C ILE A 46 15.24 -8.86 21.93
N ASP A 47 14.36 -9.82 21.68
CA ASP A 47 14.72 -11.00 20.89
C ASP A 47 14.96 -10.64 19.42
N GLU A 48 14.16 -9.74 18.87
CA GLU A 48 14.34 -9.19 17.52
C GLU A 48 15.63 -8.34 17.42
N VAL A 49 15.97 -7.62 18.49
CA VAL A 49 17.22 -6.85 18.61
C VAL A 49 18.43 -7.77 18.67
N CYS A 50 18.40 -8.82 19.49
CA CYS A 50 19.47 -9.80 19.60
C CYS A 50 19.70 -10.53 18.27
N GLN A 51 18.63 -10.90 17.56
CA GLN A 51 18.75 -11.51 16.24
C GLN A 51 19.46 -10.58 15.24
N ARG A 52 19.15 -9.28 15.26
CA ARG A 52 19.82 -8.28 14.40
C ARG A 52 21.28 -8.08 14.75
N ILE A 53 21.62 -8.05 16.04
CA ILE A 53 23.01 -7.98 16.52
C ILE A 53 23.79 -9.23 16.08
N ASN A 54 23.16 -10.40 16.13
CA ASN A 54 23.75 -11.65 15.64
C ASN A 54 24.06 -11.58 14.14
N ASN A 55 23.14 -11.06 13.34
CA ASN A 55 23.33 -10.85 11.89
C ASN A 55 24.38 -9.76 11.59
N GLY A 56 24.50 -8.74 12.44
CA GLY A 56 25.45 -7.64 12.30
C GLY A 56 25.15 -6.74 11.08
N ALA A 57 26.17 -6.07 10.55
CA ALA A 57 26.02 -5.17 9.39
C ALA A 57 26.09 -5.89 8.03
N THR A 58 26.57 -7.15 8.00
CA THR A 58 26.84 -7.90 6.76
C THR A 58 25.65 -8.72 6.27
N VAL A 59 24.80 -9.21 7.18
CA VAL A 59 23.64 -10.05 6.83
C VAL A 59 22.35 -9.24 7.02
N TYR A 60 21.50 -9.23 5.98
CA TYR A 60 20.18 -8.62 6.05
C TYR A 60 19.13 -9.65 6.51
N PRO A 61 18.22 -9.32 7.44
CA PRO A 61 18.07 -8.06 8.17
C PRO A 61 19.02 -7.96 9.38
N GLY A 62 19.72 -6.84 9.53
CA GLY A 62 20.79 -6.65 10.51
C GLY A 62 20.81 -5.27 11.16
N CYS A 63 21.98 -4.82 11.64
CA CYS A 63 22.16 -3.51 12.27
C CYS A 63 23.55 -2.91 12.04
N ASN A 64 23.60 -1.57 11.99
CA ASN A 64 24.82 -0.80 11.73
C ASN A 64 25.46 -0.22 12.99
N PHE A 65 24.64 0.27 13.92
CA PHE A 65 25.14 0.92 15.14
C PHE A 65 24.32 0.54 16.37
N LEU A 66 24.95 0.52 17.54
CA LEU A 66 24.30 0.45 18.84
C LEU A 66 24.79 1.60 19.71
N THR A 67 23.87 2.40 20.24
CA THR A 67 24.18 3.47 21.19
C THR A 67 23.79 3.01 22.60
N TYR A 68 24.76 3.02 23.51
CA TYR A 68 24.56 2.76 24.93
C TYR A 68 23.83 3.91 25.64
N PRO A 69 23.21 3.65 26.80
CA PRO A 69 22.68 4.68 27.69
C PRO A 69 23.69 5.80 28.03
N SER A 70 24.97 5.44 28.14
CA SER A 70 26.09 6.37 28.40
C SER A 70 26.41 7.29 27.21
N GLY A 71 25.82 7.06 26.03
CA GLY A 71 26.11 7.79 24.80
C GLY A 71 27.25 7.20 23.96
N ARG A 72 27.94 6.14 24.45
CA ARG A 72 28.94 5.41 23.66
C ARG A 72 28.28 4.73 22.47
N ILE A 73 28.88 4.84 21.28
CA ILE A 73 28.40 4.20 20.05
C ILE A 73 29.32 3.03 19.68
N LEU A 74 28.74 1.85 19.48
CA LEU A 74 29.38 0.72 18.81
C LEU A 74 29.02 0.74 17.33
N ASP A 75 30.05 0.56 16.51
CA ASP A 75 29.96 0.55 15.06
C ASP A 75 30.25 -0.87 14.55
N PHE A 76 29.20 -1.55 14.10
CA PHE A 76 29.29 -2.92 13.58
C PHE A 76 29.84 -2.98 12.15
N ILE A 77 29.89 -1.85 11.44
CA ILE A 77 30.43 -1.76 10.08
C ILE A 77 31.96 -1.78 10.15
N ARG A 78 32.54 -0.94 11.02
CA ARG A 78 34.00 -0.81 11.15
C ARG A 78 34.63 -1.91 11.99
N LYS A 79 33.93 -2.38 13.03
CA LYS A 79 34.42 -3.39 13.97
C LYS A 79 33.37 -4.49 14.11
N PRO A 80 33.35 -5.47 13.20
CA PRO A 80 32.46 -6.63 13.35
C PRO A 80 32.85 -7.39 14.63
N LEU A 81 31.84 -7.74 15.42
CA LEU A 81 32.03 -8.51 16.65
C LEU A 81 32.11 -10.01 16.34
N ASN A 82 32.85 -10.76 17.16
CA ASN A 82 32.83 -12.23 17.14
C ASN A 82 31.52 -12.77 17.73
N GLU A 83 31.14 -14.00 17.42
CA GLU A 83 29.90 -14.62 17.92
C GLU A 83 29.78 -14.59 19.45
N THR A 84 30.89 -14.87 20.16
CA THR A 84 30.95 -14.79 21.63
C THR A 84 30.70 -13.37 22.14
N GLN A 85 31.25 -12.37 21.46
CA GLN A 85 31.05 -10.96 21.82
C GLN A 85 29.60 -10.50 21.56
N LYS A 86 29.00 -10.98 20.47
CA LYS A 86 27.58 -10.72 20.16
C LYS A 86 26.66 -11.32 21.23
N ALA A 87 26.92 -12.56 21.64
CA ALA A 87 26.18 -13.24 22.71
C ALA A 87 26.31 -12.50 24.05
N ASN A 88 27.53 -12.09 24.41
CA ASN A 88 27.79 -11.32 25.64
C ASN A 88 27.05 -9.97 25.62
N LEU A 89 27.06 -9.26 24.49
CA LEU A 89 26.34 -8.00 24.33
C LEU A 89 24.83 -8.18 24.48
N CYS A 90 24.26 -9.26 23.92
CA CYS A 90 22.85 -9.57 24.08
C CYS A 90 22.48 -9.85 25.54
N ASN A 91 23.32 -10.59 26.27
CA ASN A 91 23.12 -10.87 27.69
C ASN A 91 23.25 -9.59 28.54
N GLU A 92 24.19 -8.71 28.22
CA GLU A 92 24.35 -7.40 28.85
C GLU A 92 23.12 -6.51 28.68
N ILE A 93 22.55 -6.46 27.46
CA ILE A 93 21.34 -5.67 27.21
C ILE A 93 20.16 -6.24 28.01
N ARG A 94 20.00 -7.58 28.05
CA ARG A 94 18.94 -8.24 28.83
C ARG A 94 19.06 -7.94 30.32
N SER A 95 20.25 -8.07 30.90
CA SER A 95 20.45 -7.80 32.33
C SER A 95 20.19 -6.34 32.68
N ASN A 96 20.60 -5.40 31.83
CA ASN A 96 20.33 -3.98 32.05
C ASN A 96 18.83 -3.65 31.97
N LEU A 97 18.12 -4.24 31.01
CA LEU A 97 16.67 -4.07 30.92
C LEU A 97 16.00 -4.61 32.17
N GLN A 98 16.34 -5.83 32.60
CA GLN A 98 15.74 -6.46 33.78
C GLN A 98 15.99 -5.64 35.06
N ALA A 99 17.23 -5.17 35.28
CA ALA A 99 17.57 -4.27 36.38
C ALA A 99 16.80 -2.94 36.35
N SER A 100 16.43 -2.47 35.15
CA SER A 100 15.62 -1.26 34.98
C SER A 100 14.13 -1.49 35.29
N LEU A 101 13.61 -2.71 35.10
CA LEU A 101 12.24 -3.06 35.51
C LEU A 101 12.10 -3.16 37.03
N ASP A 102 13.12 -3.67 37.71
CA ASP A 102 13.07 -3.85 39.17
C ASP A 102 13.15 -2.50 39.92
N ASN A 103 13.62 -1.43 39.26
CA ASN A 103 13.78 -0.09 39.82
C ASN A 103 12.96 0.96 39.06
N LEU A 104 11.63 0.85 39.10
CA LEU A 104 10.69 1.74 38.41
C LEU A 104 10.86 3.23 38.78
N ASP A 105 11.33 3.54 39.99
CA ASP A 105 11.47 4.92 40.48
C ASP A 105 12.72 5.66 39.93
N LYS A 106 13.60 5.00 39.16
CA LYS A 106 14.85 5.57 38.61
C LYS A 106 14.97 5.48 37.09
N ILE A 107 13.86 5.55 36.35
CA ILE A 107 13.88 5.52 34.86
C ILE A 107 14.22 6.93 34.30
N GLU A 108 15.33 7.53 34.76
CA GLU A 108 15.88 8.77 34.16
C GLU A 108 17.03 8.50 33.18
N GLY A 109 17.31 7.22 32.88
CA GLY A 109 18.35 6.81 31.94
C GLY A 109 17.88 6.80 30.48
N LYS A 110 18.74 7.24 29.55
CA LYS A 110 18.50 7.05 28.11
C LYS A 110 18.50 5.54 27.79
N PRO A 111 17.53 5.02 27.04
CA PRO A 111 17.53 3.61 26.65
C PRO A 111 18.64 3.30 25.65
N PHE A 112 18.95 2.00 25.49
CA PHE A 112 19.75 1.54 24.36
C PHE A 112 19.03 1.86 23.05
N ILE A 113 19.79 2.34 22.05
CA ILE A 113 19.26 2.65 20.72
C ILE A 113 20.00 1.82 19.69
N LEU A 114 19.31 0.86 19.08
CA LEU A 114 19.84 0.08 17.98
C LEU A 114 19.47 0.73 16.64
N ARG A 115 20.45 1.03 15.79
CA ARG A 115 20.22 1.45 14.41
C ARG A 115 20.20 0.24 13.50
N ARG A 116 19.01 -0.35 13.33
CA ARG A 116 18.78 -1.51 12.45
C ARG A 116 18.74 -1.11 10.98
N HIS A 117 18.95 -2.07 10.09
CA HIS A 117 18.70 -1.89 8.65
C HIS A 117 17.24 -1.52 8.37
N LEU A 118 17.01 -0.87 7.23
CA LEU A 118 15.69 -0.56 6.72
C LEU A 118 14.92 -1.86 6.40
N LYS A 119 13.68 -1.98 6.85
CA LYS A 119 12.88 -3.21 6.69
C LYS A 119 11.57 -2.96 5.95
N ASN A 120 10.94 -4.04 5.50
CA ASN A 120 9.61 -3.97 4.90
C ASN A 120 8.61 -3.33 5.86
N GLY A 121 7.82 -2.38 5.34
CA GLY A 121 6.84 -1.61 6.12
C GLY A 121 7.40 -0.39 6.85
N ASP A 122 8.71 -0.12 6.80
CA ASP A 122 9.22 1.18 7.25
C ASP A 122 8.71 2.30 6.34
N THR A 123 8.56 3.51 6.87
CA THR A 123 8.10 4.68 6.10
C THR A 123 9.29 5.53 5.64
N VAL A 124 9.32 5.86 4.35
CA VAL A 124 10.31 6.74 3.75
C VAL A 124 9.64 7.86 2.95
N LEU A 125 10.29 9.01 2.85
CA LEU A 125 9.84 10.08 1.95
C LEU A 125 10.55 9.96 0.61
N MET A 126 9.78 9.92 -0.46
CA MET A 126 10.26 9.92 -1.83
C MET A 126 9.99 11.28 -2.47
N ASN A 127 11.01 11.85 -3.10
CA ASN A 127 10.96 13.16 -3.74
C ASN A 127 11.55 13.09 -5.15
N ARG A 128 10.82 13.61 -6.15
CA ARG A 128 11.35 13.88 -7.49
C ARG A 128 11.63 15.38 -7.64
N GLN A 129 12.83 15.71 -8.12
CA GLN A 129 13.23 17.09 -8.37
C GLN A 129 12.92 17.46 -9.84
N PRO A 130 12.35 18.66 -10.13
CA PRO A 130 11.95 19.73 -9.23
C PRO A 130 10.65 19.46 -8.45
N SER A 131 10.61 19.85 -7.17
CA SER A 131 9.42 19.71 -6.32
C SER A 131 8.52 20.94 -6.45
N LEU A 132 7.54 20.89 -7.36
CA LEU A 132 6.67 22.03 -7.67
C LEU A 132 5.42 22.11 -6.77
N HIS A 133 4.97 20.97 -6.27
CA HIS A 133 3.74 20.84 -5.48
C HIS A 133 3.89 19.78 -4.40
N LYS A 134 3.00 19.78 -3.40
CA LYS A 134 3.04 18.82 -2.29
C LYS A 134 3.15 17.36 -2.77
N PRO A 135 2.39 16.89 -3.78
CA PRO A 135 2.54 15.53 -4.30
C PRO A 135 3.92 15.16 -4.91
N SER A 136 4.82 16.13 -5.15
CA SER A 136 6.19 15.83 -5.57
C SER A 136 7.05 15.28 -4.43
N ILE A 137 6.55 15.30 -3.18
CA ILE A 137 7.15 14.63 -2.02
C ILE A 137 6.06 13.88 -1.23
N LEU A 138 6.10 12.55 -1.30
CA LEU A 138 5.13 11.68 -0.63
C LEU A 138 5.85 10.59 0.16
N ALA A 139 5.16 10.07 1.18
CA ALA A 139 5.61 8.93 1.93
C ALA A 139 5.18 7.63 1.24
N HIS A 140 6.07 6.64 1.27
CA HIS A 140 5.83 5.28 0.79
C HIS A 140 6.31 4.29 1.83
N PHE A 141 5.68 3.12 1.85
CA PHE A 141 6.16 1.98 2.63
C PHE A 141 7.28 1.28 1.90
N VAL A 142 8.30 0.87 2.64
CA VAL A 142 9.44 0.17 2.07
C VAL A 142 9.06 -1.26 1.73
N ARG A 143 9.41 -1.68 0.51
CA ARG A 143 9.50 -3.08 0.11
C ARG A 143 10.93 -3.36 -0.33
N VAL A 144 11.69 -4.11 0.47
CA VAL A 144 13.05 -4.50 0.11
C VAL A 144 13.01 -5.59 -0.95
N LEU A 145 13.67 -5.31 -2.07
CA LEU A 145 13.74 -6.21 -3.22
C LEU A 145 15.16 -6.75 -3.38
N GLU A 146 15.26 -8.05 -3.61
CA GLU A 146 16.52 -8.71 -3.93
C GLU A 146 16.88 -8.54 -5.40
N ASN A 147 18.17 -8.55 -5.72
CA ASN A 147 18.70 -8.48 -7.09
C ASN A 147 18.27 -7.23 -7.89
N GLN A 148 17.87 -6.16 -7.22
CA GLN A 148 17.60 -4.86 -7.83
C GLN A 148 18.75 -3.89 -7.58
N LYS A 149 18.88 -2.87 -8.44
CA LYS A 149 19.89 -1.79 -8.31
C LYS A 149 19.28 -0.40 -8.27
N CYS A 150 18.09 -0.24 -8.86
CA CYS A 150 17.32 0.99 -8.90
C CYS A 150 16.11 0.90 -7.97
N PHE A 151 15.50 2.05 -7.66
CA PHE A 151 14.23 2.08 -6.97
C PHE A 151 13.12 1.57 -7.90
N ARG A 152 12.18 0.80 -7.36
CA ARG A 152 11.00 0.34 -8.10
C ARG A 152 9.78 1.11 -7.65
N LEU A 153 9.04 1.69 -8.59
CA LEU A 153 7.88 2.54 -8.32
C LEU A 153 6.67 2.06 -9.15
N HIS A 154 5.51 2.03 -8.51
CA HIS A 154 4.26 1.70 -9.18
C HIS A 154 3.78 2.87 -10.09
N TYR A 155 3.24 2.53 -11.27
CA TYR A 155 2.82 3.48 -12.30
C TYR A 155 1.79 4.53 -11.83
N THR A 156 0.97 4.17 -10.84
CA THR A 156 -0.06 5.07 -10.26
C THR A 156 0.51 6.33 -9.64
N ASN A 157 1.81 6.33 -9.30
CA ASN A 157 2.47 7.46 -8.64
C ASN A 157 3.15 8.41 -9.64
N CYS A 158 3.30 8.01 -10.91
CA CYS A 158 4.00 8.76 -11.94
C CYS A 158 3.41 10.16 -12.13
N SER A 159 2.08 10.28 -12.16
CA SER A 159 1.38 11.56 -12.29
C SER A 159 1.68 12.52 -11.14
N GLY A 160 1.81 12.02 -9.90
CA GLY A 160 2.10 12.85 -8.74
C GLY A 160 3.52 13.42 -8.75
N TYR A 161 4.48 12.60 -9.16
CA TYR A 161 5.88 12.98 -9.32
C TYR A 161 6.20 13.63 -10.67
N ASN A 162 5.26 13.61 -11.61
CA ASN A 162 5.47 13.95 -13.02
C ASN A 162 6.60 13.13 -13.67
N ALA A 163 6.68 11.84 -13.32
CA ALA A 163 7.74 10.92 -13.73
C ALA A 163 7.33 10.08 -14.95
N ASP A 164 8.30 9.69 -15.79
CA ASP A 164 8.06 8.95 -17.05
C ASP A 164 8.99 7.73 -17.27
N PHE A 165 9.88 7.44 -16.33
CA PHE A 165 10.81 6.29 -16.36
C PHE A 165 11.84 6.29 -17.50
N ASP A 166 12.22 7.45 -18.03
CA ASP A 166 13.22 7.58 -19.09
C ASP A 166 14.69 7.71 -18.60
N GLY A 167 14.91 7.57 -17.29
CA GLY A 167 16.18 7.90 -16.63
C GLY A 167 16.00 8.80 -15.40
N ASP A 168 14.75 9.16 -15.08
CA ASP A 168 14.38 9.87 -13.87
C ASP A 168 15.05 9.36 -12.60
N GLU A 169 15.63 10.30 -11.84
CA GLU A 169 16.18 10.03 -10.51
C GLU A 169 15.29 10.58 -9.41
N MET A 170 15.16 9.81 -8.32
CA MET A 170 14.42 10.23 -7.14
C MET A 170 15.28 10.14 -5.88
N ASN A 171 15.03 11.07 -4.97
CA ASN A 171 15.63 11.09 -3.64
C ASN A 171 14.73 10.32 -2.67
N LEU A 172 15.36 9.54 -1.81
CA LEU A 172 14.75 8.87 -0.68
C LEU A 172 15.28 9.50 0.60
N HIS A 173 14.40 9.80 1.55
CA HIS A 173 14.76 10.27 2.88
C HIS A 173 14.22 9.29 3.93
N CYS A 174 15.14 8.71 4.71
CA CYS A 174 14.80 7.76 5.76
C CYS A 174 14.54 8.50 7.08
N LEU A 175 13.33 8.37 7.59
CA LEU A 175 12.86 9.08 8.77
C LEU A 175 13.40 8.45 10.05
N GLN A 176 14.10 9.25 10.86
CA GLN A 176 14.80 8.76 12.04
C GLN A 176 13.93 8.74 13.30
N ASN A 177 12.93 9.61 13.41
CA ASN A 177 12.10 9.71 14.60
C ASN A 177 10.78 8.93 14.41
N PRO A 178 10.31 8.18 15.43
CA PRO A 178 9.01 7.50 15.35
C PRO A 178 7.86 8.46 15.04
N THR A 179 7.85 9.64 15.67
CA THR A 179 6.84 10.69 15.39
C THR A 179 6.82 11.08 13.92
N ALA A 180 7.99 11.28 13.31
CA ALA A 180 8.10 11.63 11.89
C ALA A 180 7.66 10.47 10.98
N GLN A 181 7.97 9.21 11.35
CA GLN A 181 7.52 8.03 10.61
C GLN A 181 6.00 7.91 10.61
N VAL A 182 5.36 8.12 11.77
CA VAL A 182 3.90 8.08 11.92
C VAL A 182 3.25 9.25 11.18
N GLU A 183 3.79 10.46 11.33
CA GLU A 183 3.30 11.64 10.61
C GLU A 183 3.35 11.43 9.09
N ALA A 184 4.46 10.90 8.58
CA ALA A 184 4.61 10.60 7.17
C ALA A 184 3.63 9.50 6.71
N ALA A 185 3.49 8.42 7.48
CA ALA A 185 2.60 7.30 7.15
C ALA A 185 1.11 7.68 7.12
N ILE A 186 0.70 8.67 7.92
CA ILE A 186 -0.69 9.10 8.00
C ILE A 186 -0.94 10.30 7.08
N LEU A 187 -0.13 11.36 7.17
CA LEU A 187 -0.42 12.64 6.50
C LEU A 187 0.21 12.78 5.11
N MET A 188 1.37 12.14 4.90
CA MET A 188 2.13 12.27 3.64
C MET A 188 2.06 11.03 2.75
N ASN A 189 1.41 9.95 3.20
CA ASN A 189 1.26 8.72 2.43
C ASN A 189 0.61 9.01 1.07
N ALA A 190 1.11 8.34 0.03
CA ALA A 190 0.55 8.38 -1.31
C ALA A 190 -0.96 8.07 -1.33
N ASP A 191 -1.46 7.20 -0.45
CA ASP A 191 -2.90 6.87 -0.37
C ASP A 191 -3.75 8.03 0.15
N THR A 192 -3.30 8.68 1.22
CA THR A 192 -4.03 9.83 1.79
C THR A 192 -3.94 11.08 0.91
N ASN A 193 -2.95 11.13 0.01
CA ASN A 193 -2.78 12.19 -0.99
C ASN A 193 -3.26 11.75 -2.39
N TYR A 194 -4.39 11.03 -2.45
CA TYR A 194 -5.01 10.59 -3.70
C TYR A 194 -5.49 11.75 -4.60
N THR A 195 -5.94 12.87 -4.02
CA THR A 195 -6.49 14.03 -4.75
C THR A 195 -5.52 15.20 -4.83
N ASN A 196 -5.61 15.97 -5.91
CA ASN A 196 -4.87 17.21 -6.10
C ASN A 196 -5.46 18.32 -5.23
N PRO A 197 -4.66 19.02 -4.39
CA PRO A 197 -5.15 20.13 -3.57
C PRO A 197 -5.73 21.30 -4.36
N ARG A 198 -5.34 21.49 -5.63
CA ARG A 198 -5.77 22.64 -6.45
C ARG A 198 -7.26 22.58 -6.82
N ASN A 199 -7.74 21.41 -7.21
CA ASN A 199 -9.07 21.24 -7.81
C ASN A 199 -9.82 20.01 -7.28
N GLY A 200 -9.25 19.26 -6.34
CA GLY A 200 -9.83 18.03 -5.82
C GLY A 200 -9.79 16.85 -6.80
N ALA A 201 -9.16 17.00 -7.97
CA ALA A 201 -9.11 15.94 -8.96
C ALA A 201 -8.28 14.75 -8.48
N PRO A 202 -8.70 13.50 -8.78
CA PRO A 202 -7.83 12.34 -8.61
C PRO A 202 -6.49 12.55 -9.29
N LEU A 203 -5.42 12.29 -8.55
CA LEU A 203 -4.05 12.39 -9.03
C LEU A 203 -3.54 11.02 -9.45
N ARG A 204 -3.89 9.96 -8.70
CA ARG A 204 -3.40 8.60 -8.90
C ARG A 204 -4.41 7.77 -9.68
N GLY A 205 -3.93 6.89 -10.53
CA GLY A 205 -4.76 5.97 -11.32
C GLY A 205 -3.93 5.12 -12.26
N LEU A 206 -4.51 4.05 -12.78
CA LEU A 206 -3.82 3.17 -13.72
C LEU A 206 -3.69 3.85 -15.09
N ILE A 207 -2.67 3.42 -15.85
CA ILE A 207 -2.32 3.99 -17.16
C ILE A 207 -1.99 2.88 -18.16
N GLN A 208 -2.00 3.25 -19.46
CA GLN A 208 -1.53 2.45 -20.59
C GLN A 208 -2.18 1.05 -20.64
N ASP A 209 -1.38 -0.01 -20.48
CA ASP A 209 -1.79 -1.41 -20.69
C ASP A 209 -2.94 -1.83 -19.76
N HIS A 210 -3.00 -1.26 -18.55
CA HIS A 210 -4.10 -1.52 -17.63
C HIS A 210 -5.43 -1.01 -18.19
N ILE A 211 -5.41 0.14 -18.88
CA ILE A 211 -6.61 0.72 -19.51
C ILE A 211 -7.09 -0.17 -20.65
N VAL A 212 -6.15 -0.64 -21.47
CA VAL A 212 -6.46 -1.54 -22.60
C VAL A 212 -6.98 -2.88 -22.09
N SER A 213 -6.31 -3.46 -21.08
CA SER A 213 -6.67 -4.74 -20.49
C SER A 213 -8.03 -4.68 -19.81
N GLY A 214 -8.33 -3.61 -19.06
CA GLY A 214 -9.65 -3.44 -18.45
C GLY A 214 -10.76 -3.31 -19.50
N ALA A 215 -10.47 -2.63 -20.63
CA ALA A 215 -11.43 -2.53 -21.71
C ALA A 215 -11.69 -3.89 -22.40
N LEU A 216 -10.62 -4.63 -22.73
CA LEU A 216 -10.73 -5.96 -23.35
C LEU A 216 -11.36 -7.00 -22.41
N LEU A 217 -11.10 -6.91 -21.11
CA LEU A 217 -11.71 -7.80 -20.13
C LEU A 217 -13.22 -7.54 -20.04
N THR A 218 -13.63 -6.27 -19.98
CA THR A 218 -15.03 -5.91 -19.70
C THR A 218 -15.91 -5.73 -20.94
N VAL A 219 -15.36 -5.78 -22.15
CA VAL A 219 -16.16 -5.73 -23.39
C VAL A 219 -17.12 -6.93 -23.48
N LYS A 220 -18.30 -6.70 -24.06
CA LYS A 220 -19.26 -7.76 -24.36
C LYS A 220 -18.64 -8.78 -25.32
N GLY A 221 -18.81 -10.06 -25.02
CA GLY A 221 -18.23 -11.16 -25.81
C GLY A 221 -16.96 -11.76 -25.21
N THR A 222 -16.39 -11.15 -24.17
CA THR A 222 -15.31 -11.78 -23.38
C THR A 222 -15.89 -12.81 -22.43
N PHE A 223 -15.70 -14.08 -22.78
CA PHE A 223 -16.08 -15.23 -21.96
C PHE A 223 -14.84 -15.96 -21.44
N LEU A 224 -14.92 -16.39 -20.18
CA LEU A 224 -13.87 -17.07 -19.45
C LEU A 224 -14.37 -18.43 -18.99
N ARG A 225 -13.50 -19.44 -19.05
CA ARG A 225 -13.74 -20.72 -18.40
C ARG A 225 -13.54 -20.59 -16.90
N LYS A 226 -14.01 -21.59 -16.15
CA LYS A 226 -13.96 -21.60 -14.68
C LYS A 226 -12.53 -21.43 -14.14
N ASP A 227 -11.57 -22.13 -14.73
CA ASP A 227 -10.15 -22.09 -14.36
C ASP A 227 -9.54 -20.70 -14.61
N GLU A 228 -9.77 -20.12 -15.78
CA GLU A 228 -9.31 -18.76 -16.14
C GLU A 228 -9.89 -17.71 -15.19
N TYR A 229 -11.20 -17.78 -14.95
CA TYR A 229 -11.92 -16.87 -14.08
C TYR A 229 -11.39 -16.92 -12.63
N LEU A 230 -11.23 -18.12 -12.07
CA LEU A 230 -10.69 -18.30 -10.71
C LEU A 230 -9.23 -17.85 -10.60
N GLN A 231 -8.41 -18.12 -11.62
CA GLN A 231 -7.00 -17.73 -11.64
C GLN A 231 -6.85 -16.19 -11.62
N ILE A 232 -7.65 -15.48 -12.39
CA ILE A 232 -7.63 -14.00 -12.43
C ILE A 232 -8.05 -13.44 -11.08
N ILE A 233 -9.14 -13.94 -10.49
CA ILE A 233 -9.61 -13.48 -9.19
C ILE A 233 -8.56 -13.73 -8.12
N TYR A 234 -8.03 -14.96 -8.02
CA TYR A 234 -7.04 -15.31 -7.02
C TYR A 234 -5.79 -14.45 -7.14
N SER A 235 -5.30 -14.24 -8.37
CA SER A 235 -4.11 -13.42 -8.62
C SER A 235 -4.31 -11.95 -8.21
N ALA A 236 -5.53 -11.43 -8.31
CA ALA A 236 -5.85 -10.07 -7.90
C ALA A 236 -6.04 -9.91 -6.38
N VAL A 237 -6.58 -10.91 -5.67
CA VAL A 237 -6.95 -10.79 -4.25
C VAL A 237 -6.03 -11.51 -3.27
N ALA A 238 -5.16 -12.41 -3.73
CA ALA A 238 -4.36 -13.28 -2.86
C ALA A 238 -3.47 -12.52 -1.86
N LYS A 239 -3.06 -11.28 -2.19
CA LYS A 239 -2.27 -10.43 -1.28
C LYS A 239 -3.11 -9.79 -0.16
N TYR A 240 -4.42 -9.65 -0.37
CA TYR A 240 -5.30 -8.83 0.47
C TYR A 240 -6.36 -9.64 1.23
N VAL A 241 -6.71 -10.84 0.76
CA VAL A 241 -7.80 -11.65 1.32
C VAL A 241 -7.37 -13.10 1.52
N ASP A 242 -7.42 -13.57 2.77
CA ASP A 242 -6.98 -14.92 3.14
C ASP A 242 -8.01 -16.04 2.87
N LYS A 243 -9.32 -15.76 3.04
CA LYS A 243 -10.34 -16.84 3.06
C LYS A 243 -11.67 -16.54 2.36
N ASN A 244 -12.08 -15.28 2.27
CA ASN A 244 -13.45 -14.92 1.85
C ASN A 244 -13.46 -14.31 0.45
N VAL A 245 -13.19 -15.14 -0.56
CA VAL A 245 -13.29 -14.73 -1.96
C VAL A 245 -14.71 -14.99 -2.46
N CYS A 246 -15.38 -13.94 -2.92
CA CYS A 246 -16.70 -14.04 -3.53
C CYS A 246 -16.56 -14.53 -4.98
N ILE A 247 -17.33 -15.55 -5.35
CA ILE A 247 -17.36 -16.13 -6.69
C ILE A 247 -18.79 -16.06 -7.20
N GLU A 248 -18.97 -15.45 -8.37
CA GLU A 248 -20.28 -15.37 -9.03
C GLU A 248 -20.64 -16.71 -9.69
N PRO A 249 -21.94 -17.05 -9.80
CA PRO A 249 -22.37 -18.15 -10.66
C PRO A 249 -22.06 -17.84 -12.14
N PRO A 250 -21.89 -18.86 -13.00
CA PRO A 250 -21.63 -18.63 -14.42
C PRO A 250 -22.82 -17.91 -15.08
N THR A 251 -22.54 -17.03 -16.05
CA THR A 251 -23.60 -16.38 -16.83
C THR A 251 -24.28 -17.38 -17.78
N ILE A 252 -23.49 -18.29 -18.36
CA ILE A 252 -23.97 -19.34 -19.27
C ILE A 252 -23.76 -20.68 -18.57
N PHE A 253 -24.83 -21.46 -18.39
CA PHE A 253 -24.77 -22.77 -17.75
C PHE A 253 -24.60 -23.92 -18.75
N TYR A 254 -25.14 -23.77 -19.96
CA TYR A 254 -25.16 -24.80 -21.00
C TYR A 254 -24.90 -24.14 -22.37
N PRO A 255 -24.13 -24.76 -23.29
CA PRO A 255 -23.54 -26.10 -23.23
C PRO A 255 -22.29 -26.22 -22.36
N VAL A 256 -21.62 -25.11 -22.08
CA VAL A 256 -20.41 -25.04 -21.24
C VAL A 256 -20.59 -23.91 -20.24
N GLN A 257 -20.12 -24.12 -19.01
CA GLN A 257 -20.13 -23.08 -17.98
C GLN A 257 -19.14 -21.97 -18.34
N LEU A 258 -19.66 -20.76 -18.58
CA LEU A 258 -18.86 -19.59 -18.93
C LEU A 258 -19.21 -18.39 -18.05
N TRP A 259 -18.17 -17.69 -17.65
CA TRP A 259 -18.23 -16.42 -16.95
C TRP A 259 -17.90 -15.28 -17.90
N THR A 260 -18.35 -14.07 -17.59
CA THR A 260 -17.97 -12.87 -18.33
C THR A 260 -16.85 -12.11 -17.61
N GLY A 261 -16.08 -11.30 -18.32
CA GLY A 261 -15.09 -10.46 -17.65
C GLY A 261 -15.70 -9.37 -16.76
N LYS A 262 -16.97 -8.98 -16.98
CA LYS A 262 -17.72 -8.10 -16.05
C LYS A 262 -17.99 -8.79 -14.71
N GLN A 263 -18.21 -10.11 -14.71
CA GLN A 263 -18.34 -10.88 -13.46
C GLN A 263 -17.05 -10.92 -12.67
N VAL A 264 -15.88 -10.92 -13.31
CA VAL A 264 -14.59 -10.80 -12.61
C VAL A 264 -14.56 -9.53 -11.76
N ILE A 265 -14.90 -8.38 -12.36
CA ILE A 265 -14.95 -7.10 -11.63
C ILE A 265 -15.96 -7.15 -10.48
N SER A 266 -17.15 -7.70 -10.73
CA SER A 266 -18.20 -7.83 -9.70
C SER A 266 -17.72 -8.65 -8.51
N SER A 267 -17.06 -9.79 -8.76
CA SER A 267 -16.45 -10.61 -7.72
C SER A 267 -15.36 -9.88 -6.95
N LEU A 268 -14.53 -9.09 -7.63
CA LEU A 268 -13.50 -8.29 -6.97
C LEU A 268 -14.10 -7.19 -6.07
N LEU A 269 -15.14 -6.49 -6.55
CA LEU A 269 -15.83 -5.47 -5.76
C LEU A 269 -16.48 -6.08 -4.52
N LYS A 270 -17.20 -7.20 -4.66
CA LYS A 270 -17.78 -7.91 -3.51
C LYS A 270 -16.72 -8.45 -2.54
N THR A 271 -15.63 -8.98 -3.06
CA THR A 271 -14.54 -9.56 -2.26
C THR A 271 -13.75 -8.49 -1.49
N ILE A 272 -13.51 -7.32 -2.09
CA ILE A 272 -12.68 -6.28 -1.49
C ILE A 272 -13.55 -5.26 -0.76
N VAL A 273 -14.50 -4.64 -1.46
CA VAL A 273 -15.28 -3.51 -0.95
C VAL A 273 -16.34 -3.99 0.04
N ASP A 274 -17.21 -4.92 -0.37
CA ASP A 274 -18.32 -5.34 0.51
C ASP A 274 -17.79 -6.06 1.74
N TYR A 275 -16.75 -6.89 1.58
CA TYR A 275 -16.06 -7.52 2.71
C TYR A 275 -15.41 -6.49 3.63
N ALA A 276 -14.72 -5.47 3.10
CA ALA A 276 -14.16 -4.40 3.92
C ALA A 276 -15.26 -3.62 4.66
N ALA A 277 -16.38 -3.33 3.99
CA ALA A 277 -17.54 -2.68 4.58
C ALA A 277 -18.08 -3.46 5.78
N MET A 278 -18.31 -4.76 5.58
CA MET A 278 -18.89 -5.64 6.60
C MET A 278 -17.94 -5.88 7.76
N SER A 279 -16.65 -6.09 7.49
CA SER A 279 -15.65 -6.33 8.53
C SER A 279 -15.37 -5.09 9.39
N LEU A 280 -15.32 -3.90 8.80
CA LEU A 280 -15.01 -2.67 9.52
C LEU A 280 -16.23 -2.05 10.20
N TYR A 281 -17.40 -2.12 9.57
CA TYR A 281 -18.60 -1.36 9.97
C TYR A 281 -19.81 -2.24 10.27
N GLY A 282 -19.85 -3.48 9.79
CA GLY A 282 -20.94 -4.42 10.04
C GLY A 282 -20.94 -5.02 11.46
N LEU A 283 -19.96 -4.69 12.31
CA LEU A 283 -19.87 -5.18 13.69
C LEU A 283 -20.09 -4.05 14.71
N ASN A 284 -20.96 -4.30 15.67
CA ASN A 284 -21.17 -3.44 16.83
C ASN A 284 -20.02 -3.55 17.85
N SER A 285 -20.07 -2.76 18.93
CA SER A 285 -19.06 -2.76 20.00
C SER A 285 -18.84 -4.13 20.67
N ASN A 286 -19.84 -5.01 20.61
CA ASN A 286 -19.80 -6.37 21.16
C ASN A 286 -19.41 -7.43 20.11
N LEU A 287 -18.86 -7.02 18.96
CA LEU A 287 -18.45 -7.89 17.85
C LEU A 287 -19.61 -8.73 17.28
N LYS A 288 -20.86 -8.28 17.45
CA LYS A 288 -22.03 -8.88 16.82
C LYS A 288 -22.42 -8.07 15.58
N LEU A 289 -23.04 -8.75 14.61
CA LEU A 289 -23.58 -8.12 13.41
C LEU A 289 -24.54 -6.98 13.78
N ASP A 290 -24.25 -5.78 13.31
CA ASP A 290 -25.12 -4.63 13.41
C ASP A 290 -26.20 -4.73 12.34
N LYS A 291 -27.41 -5.09 12.76
CA LYS A 291 -28.57 -5.23 11.87
C LYS A 291 -28.89 -3.92 11.16
N SER A 292 -28.69 -2.78 11.82
CA SER A 292 -29.01 -1.46 11.26
C SER A 292 -28.10 -1.09 10.07
N PHE A 293 -26.81 -1.42 10.16
CA PHE A 293 -25.87 -1.20 9.06
C PHE A 293 -26.09 -2.21 7.93
N THR A 294 -26.26 -3.49 8.29
CA THR A 294 -26.39 -4.59 7.33
C THR A 294 -27.63 -4.44 6.45
N GLU A 295 -28.75 -3.97 6.99
CA GLU A 295 -30.00 -3.75 6.24
C GLU A 295 -29.92 -2.53 5.30
N ASN A 296 -29.09 -1.54 5.64
CA ASN A 296 -28.96 -0.31 4.86
C ASN A 296 -27.81 -0.33 3.84
N TYR A 297 -26.85 -1.24 4.00
CA TYR A 297 -25.72 -1.36 3.09
C TYR A 297 -26.15 -1.96 1.75
N LYS A 298 -25.99 -1.17 0.68
CA LYS A 298 -26.38 -1.55 -0.69
C LYS A 298 -25.18 -1.59 -1.65
N GLY A 299 -23.99 -1.92 -1.16
CA GLY A 299 -22.77 -1.96 -1.98
C GLY A 299 -22.44 -0.63 -2.66
N ILE A 300 -21.60 -0.71 -3.70
CA ILE A 300 -21.31 0.43 -4.59
C ILE A 300 -22.42 0.55 -5.63
N ASN A 301 -22.92 1.78 -5.81
CA ASN A 301 -23.85 2.13 -6.88
C ASN A 301 -23.25 3.28 -7.68
N LEU A 302 -23.06 3.10 -8.98
CA LEU A 302 -22.43 4.07 -9.87
C LEU A 302 -23.09 4.03 -11.24
N GLN A 303 -23.44 5.21 -11.75
CA GLN A 303 -23.75 5.42 -13.17
C GLN A 303 -22.74 6.41 -13.73
N SER A 304 -21.96 5.96 -14.72
CA SER A 304 -20.87 6.73 -15.31
C SER A 304 -20.82 6.49 -16.83
N LYS A 305 -19.93 7.20 -17.53
CA LYS A 305 -19.73 7.06 -18.97
C LYS A 305 -18.31 6.61 -19.28
N SER A 306 -18.16 5.70 -20.23
CA SER A 306 -16.87 5.39 -20.84
C SER A 306 -16.58 6.38 -21.97
N LYS A 307 -15.30 6.60 -22.25
CA LYS A 307 -14.78 7.37 -23.39
C LYS A 307 -14.71 6.54 -24.66
N THR A 308 -14.66 5.22 -24.56
CA THR A 308 -14.58 4.37 -25.74
C THR A 308 -15.88 4.45 -26.54
N SER A 309 -15.75 4.89 -27.79
CA SER A 309 -16.89 5.05 -28.70
C SER A 309 -17.62 3.72 -28.91
N VAL A 310 -18.95 3.81 -29.05
CA VAL A 310 -19.82 2.69 -29.42
C VAL A 310 -19.37 2.04 -30.73
N THR A 311 -18.82 2.84 -31.64
CA THR A 311 -18.31 2.37 -32.95
C THR A 311 -17.01 1.58 -32.87
N ALA A 312 -16.26 1.66 -31.75
CA ALA A 312 -15.01 0.93 -31.58
C ALA A 312 -15.23 -0.57 -31.33
N TRP A 313 -16.46 -0.95 -30.92
CA TRP A 313 -16.86 -2.31 -30.61
C TRP A 313 -17.33 -3.04 -31.87
N ARG A 314 -16.37 -3.28 -32.78
CA ARG A 314 -16.49 -3.97 -34.08
C ARG A 314 -17.74 -4.86 -34.23
N GLY A 315 -18.72 -4.40 -35.00
CA GLY A 315 -19.70 -5.26 -35.71
C GLY A 315 -20.63 -6.14 -34.86
N ILE A 316 -20.52 -6.12 -33.53
CA ILE A 316 -21.53 -6.69 -32.64
C ILE A 316 -22.65 -5.68 -32.63
N ILE A 317 -23.74 -6.00 -33.34
CA ILE A 317 -24.98 -5.22 -33.35
C ILE A 317 -25.53 -5.22 -31.93
N THR A 318 -25.05 -4.32 -31.08
CA THR A 318 -25.79 -3.88 -29.91
C THR A 318 -26.70 -2.78 -30.42
N THR A 319 -27.99 -3.07 -30.50
CA THR A 319 -28.98 -1.99 -30.39
C THR A 319 -28.65 -1.22 -29.12
N ASP A 320 -28.48 0.08 -29.27
CA ASP A 320 -28.28 1.08 -28.22
C ASP A 320 -26.88 1.16 -27.58
N ASN A 321 -26.57 2.37 -27.10
CA ASN A 321 -25.29 2.87 -26.58
C ASN A 321 -24.83 2.17 -25.28
N ASP A 322 -25.09 0.88 -25.14
CA ASP A 322 -25.09 0.20 -23.85
C ASP A 322 -23.69 0.10 -23.25
N GLU A 323 -22.69 -0.27 -24.05
CA GLU A 323 -21.31 -0.39 -23.56
C GLU A 323 -20.63 0.97 -23.27
N ALA A 324 -21.24 2.09 -23.69
CA ALA A 324 -20.78 3.44 -23.37
C ALA A 324 -21.22 3.90 -21.97
N THR A 325 -22.27 3.29 -21.42
CA THR A 325 -22.80 3.64 -20.10
C THR A 325 -22.37 2.58 -19.10
N VAL A 326 -21.58 2.99 -18.10
CA VAL A 326 -21.12 2.12 -17.03
C VAL A 326 -22.14 2.15 -15.90
N VAL A 327 -22.70 0.98 -15.58
CA VAL A 327 -23.69 0.82 -14.50
C VAL A 327 -23.19 -0.24 -13.52
N ILE A 328 -22.95 0.18 -12.30
CA ILE A 328 -22.67 -0.68 -11.15
C ILE A 328 -23.83 -0.51 -10.17
N GLN A 329 -24.41 -1.63 -9.75
CA GLN A 329 -25.49 -1.65 -8.77
C GLN A 329 -25.20 -2.73 -7.73
N ASN A 330 -25.29 -2.40 -6.45
CA ASN A 330 -24.97 -3.33 -5.37
C ASN A 330 -23.63 -4.06 -5.54
N SER A 331 -22.58 -3.33 -5.96
CA SER A 331 -21.25 -3.87 -6.24
C SER A 331 -21.17 -4.87 -7.42
N GLU A 332 -22.22 -4.96 -8.24
CA GLU A 332 -22.26 -5.74 -9.48
C GLU A 332 -22.12 -4.84 -10.70
N LEU A 333 -21.16 -5.15 -11.58
CA LEU A 333 -20.99 -4.49 -12.87
C LEU A 333 -21.98 -5.09 -13.87
N LEU A 334 -23.09 -4.39 -14.09
CA LEU A 334 -24.17 -4.83 -14.98
C LEU A 334 -23.88 -4.48 -16.45
N GLN A 335 -23.30 -3.31 -16.69
CA GLN A 335 -23.18 -2.75 -18.03
C GLN A 335 -21.96 -1.83 -18.16
N GLY A 336 -21.44 -1.74 -19.38
CA GLY A 336 -20.41 -0.77 -19.75
C GLY A 336 -18.98 -1.32 -19.72
N VAL A 337 -18.13 -0.70 -20.52
CA VAL A 337 -16.71 -1.00 -20.56
C VAL A 337 -15.91 -0.11 -19.61
N PHE A 338 -14.97 -0.75 -18.94
CA PHE A 338 -14.05 -0.13 -18.01
C PHE A 338 -12.85 0.43 -18.78
N ASP A 339 -12.71 1.76 -18.77
CA ASP A 339 -11.58 2.47 -19.38
C ASP A 339 -10.95 3.49 -18.40
N LYS A 340 -10.19 4.45 -18.94
CA LYS A 340 -9.52 5.51 -18.17
C LYS A 340 -10.48 6.31 -17.28
N THR A 341 -11.79 6.40 -17.60
CA THR A 341 -12.73 7.14 -16.76
C THR A 341 -13.02 6.45 -15.44
N GLN A 342 -12.88 5.12 -15.36
CA GLN A 342 -13.26 4.35 -14.18
C GLN A 342 -12.12 4.16 -13.18
N TYR A 343 -10.92 3.78 -13.65
CA TYR A 343 -9.77 3.45 -12.79
C TYR A 343 -8.48 4.19 -13.17
N GLY A 344 -8.57 5.14 -14.09
CA GLY A 344 -7.55 6.17 -14.27
C GLY A 344 -7.73 7.34 -13.29
N ALA A 345 -6.85 8.33 -13.39
CA ALA A 345 -6.96 9.59 -12.64
C ALA A 345 -8.09 10.48 -13.21
N SER A 346 -9.34 10.08 -12.98
CA SER A 346 -10.55 10.69 -13.54
C SER A 346 -11.59 10.95 -12.46
N PHE A 347 -12.25 12.11 -12.51
CA PHE A 347 -13.37 12.43 -11.62
C PHE A 347 -14.54 11.46 -11.81
N ASN A 348 -15.19 11.15 -10.69
CA ASN A 348 -16.43 10.36 -10.62
C ASN A 348 -16.36 8.98 -11.29
N GLY A 349 -15.14 8.46 -11.48
CA GLY A 349 -14.91 7.06 -11.81
C GLY A 349 -15.08 6.16 -10.59
N LEU A 350 -15.12 4.85 -10.83
CA LEU A 350 -15.17 3.83 -9.79
C LEU A 350 -14.16 4.08 -8.66
N VAL A 351 -12.87 4.26 -8.97
CA VAL A 351 -11.83 4.39 -7.92
C VAL A 351 -11.99 5.68 -7.11
N HIS A 352 -12.45 6.77 -7.74
CA HIS A 352 -12.77 8.01 -7.02
C HIS A 352 -13.92 7.79 -6.04
N VAL A 353 -14.98 7.12 -6.49
CA VAL A 353 -16.14 6.78 -5.64
C VAL A 353 -15.73 5.87 -4.50
N CYS A 354 -14.86 4.87 -4.73
CA CYS A 354 -14.33 4.02 -3.65
C CYS A 354 -13.56 4.83 -2.60
N SER A 355 -12.70 5.76 -3.03
CA SER A 355 -11.97 6.66 -2.12
C SER A 355 -12.91 7.51 -1.27
N ASP A 356 -13.97 8.06 -1.88
CA ASP A 356 -14.93 8.90 -1.16
C ASP A 356 -15.84 8.07 -0.26
N TRP A 357 -16.20 6.86 -0.69
CA TRP A 357 -16.98 5.90 0.09
C TRP A 357 -16.25 5.48 1.36
N GLU A 358 -14.95 5.19 1.30
CA GLU A 358 -14.14 4.87 2.48
C GLU A 358 -14.15 6.02 3.50
N LYS A 359 -13.91 7.25 3.03
CA LYS A 359 -14.00 8.46 3.86
C LYS A 359 -15.40 8.64 4.46
N ALA A 360 -16.45 8.41 3.66
CA ALA A 360 -17.83 8.53 4.08
C ALA A 360 -18.21 7.51 5.16
N LEU A 361 -17.71 6.26 5.06
CA LEU A 361 -17.95 5.24 6.07
C LEU A 361 -17.29 5.57 7.42
N VAL A 362 -16.08 6.14 7.40
CA VAL A 362 -15.44 6.65 8.62
C VAL A 362 -16.32 7.71 9.29
N LEU A 363 -16.86 8.66 8.51
CA LEU A 363 -17.76 9.71 9.01
C LEU A 363 -19.10 9.15 9.52
N LEU A 364 -19.68 8.17 8.83
CA LEU A 364 -20.95 7.55 9.20
C LEU A 364 -20.83 6.81 10.54
N ARG A 365 -19.72 6.10 10.78
CA ARG A 365 -19.45 5.45 12.07
C ARG A 365 -19.26 6.45 13.20
N GLN A 366 -18.60 7.59 12.95
CA GLN A 366 -18.45 8.65 13.94
C GLN A 366 -19.80 9.24 14.34
N ARG A 367 -20.71 9.47 13.38
CA ARG A 367 -22.07 9.95 13.65
C ARG A 367 -22.92 8.93 14.40
N LEU A 368 -22.87 7.65 14.03
CA LEU A 368 -23.59 6.59 14.74
C LEU A 368 -23.13 6.43 16.20
N ARG A 369 -21.84 6.67 16.49
CA ARG A 369 -21.32 6.70 17.87
C ARG A 369 -21.71 7.95 18.66
N GLN A 370 -22.07 9.04 18.00
CA GLN A 370 -22.58 10.26 18.65
C GLN A 370 -24.09 10.19 18.88
N ALA A 371 -24.79 9.36 18.13
CA ALA A 371 -26.23 9.16 18.22
C ALA A 371 -26.65 8.02 19.17
N ALA A 372 -25.70 7.16 19.57
CA ALA A 372 -25.84 6.13 20.60
C ALA A 372 -25.16 6.59 21.89
#